data_AF-A0A2E5X781-F1
#
_entry.id   AF-A0A2E5X781-F1
#
_cell.length_a   1.000
_cell.length_b   1.000
_cell.length_c   1.000
_cell.angle_alpha   90.00
_cell.angle_beta   90.00
_cell.angle_gamma   90.00
#
_symmetry.space_group_name_H-M   'P 1'
#
loop_
_entity.id
_entity.type
_entity.pdbx_description
1 polymer ?
#
loop_
_entity_poly.entity_id
_entity_poly.type
_entity_poly.pdbx_seq_one_letter_code
_entity_poly.pdbx_strand_id
1 'polypeptide(L)'
;MSVSLVWFRRDLRLADNPALTLAKSRGKPIICLFNLDSIRVRRQDVDPIHIEWELDCLQVLKSDIESIGGVLLFNYGDVVEKIEEIHRMNRIEAIYGNEETGLQWSWDRDKAVAKWCESQGVKFSESPTNGVIRKLKNRDNWKHQRDSRMEVSVIEPIGEIIAPFGMNSDQIPTLTDLG
;
A
#
# COMPACT_ATOMS: atom_id res chain seq x y z
N MET A 1 -7.24 -21.24 1.30
CA MET A 1 -5.83 -20.80 1.42
C MET A 1 -5.85 -19.33 1.80
N SER A 2 -5.01 -18.85 2.71
CA SER A 2 -4.99 -17.43 3.12
C SER A 2 -3.87 -16.66 2.41
N VAL A 3 -4.05 -15.35 2.25
CA VAL A 3 -3.13 -14.47 1.53
C VAL A 3 -2.66 -13.29 2.40
N SER A 4 -1.52 -12.71 2.04
CA SER A 4 -1.10 -11.38 2.51
C SER A 4 -1.47 -10.33 1.47
N LEU A 5 -1.99 -9.20 1.90
CA LEU A 5 -2.23 -8.04 1.03
C LEU A 5 -1.15 -6.99 1.29
N VAL A 6 -0.49 -6.51 0.25
CA VAL A 6 0.41 -5.36 0.31
C VAL A 6 -0.30 -4.18 -0.33
N TRP A 7 -0.62 -3.18 0.49
CA TRP A 7 -1.34 -1.99 0.07
C TRP A 7 -0.37 -0.84 -0.20
N PHE A 8 -0.16 -0.56 -1.49
CA PHE A 8 0.64 0.55 -1.98
C PHE A 8 -0.17 1.84 -1.95
N ARG A 9 0.46 2.93 -1.51
CA ARG A 9 -0.13 4.27 -1.48
C ARG A 9 0.75 5.23 -2.28
N ARG A 10 1.62 5.98 -1.62
CA ARG A 10 2.55 6.94 -2.26
C ARG A 10 3.93 6.36 -2.51
N ASP A 11 4.13 5.12 -2.13
CA ASP A 11 5.39 4.39 -2.09
C ASP A 11 5.46 3.37 -3.25
N LEU A 12 5.25 3.85 -4.48
CA LEU A 12 5.15 3.03 -5.69
C LEU A 12 6.52 2.48 -6.14
N ARG A 13 7.13 1.63 -5.32
CA ARG A 13 8.47 1.06 -5.55
C ARG A 13 8.63 -0.31 -4.90
N LEU A 14 9.46 -1.16 -5.50
CA LEU A 14 9.90 -2.43 -4.91
C LEU A 14 11.12 -2.28 -3.99
N ALA A 15 12.06 -1.41 -4.38
CA ALA A 15 13.27 -1.14 -3.61
C ALA A 15 12.93 -0.39 -2.31
N ASP A 16 13.64 -0.71 -1.23
CA ASP A 16 13.45 -0.08 0.07
C ASP A 16 11.98 -0.03 0.53
N ASN A 17 11.26 -1.15 0.34
CA ASN A 17 9.85 -1.28 0.69
C ASN A 17 9.66 -2.23 1.88
N PRO A 18 9.63 -1.71 3.13
CA PRO A 18 9.55 -2.56 4.32
C PRO A 18 8.21 -3.29 4.46
N ALA A 19 7.11 -2.74 3.94
CA ALA A 19 5.82 -3.43 3.93
C ALA A 19 5.85 -4.70 3.06
N LEU A 20 6.40 -4.60 1.85
CA LEU A 20 6.52 -5.73 0.94
C LEU A 20 7.48 -6.79 1.49
N THR A 21 8.63 -6.38 2.05
CA THR A 21 9.59 -7.30 2.68
C THR A 21 9.00 -8.00 3.90
N LEU A 22 8.24 -7.28 4.72
CA LEU A 22 7.54 -7.86 5.85
C LEU A 22 6.48 -8.88 5.40
N ALA A 23 5.72 -8.59 4.35
CA ALA A 23 4.75 -9.53 3.77
C ALA A 23 5.43 -10.80 3.25
N LYS A 24 6.52 -10.66 2.49
CA LYS A 24 7.31 -11.81 1.97
C LYS A 24 7.83 -12.70 3.09
N SER A 25 8.29 -12.11 4.20
CA SER A 25 8.78 -12.88 5.36
C SER A 25 7.74 -13.81 6.00
N ARG A 26 6.45 -13.65 5.68
CA ARG A 26 5.36 -14.48 6.21
C ARG A 26 5.14 -15.77 5.41
N GLY A 27 5.73 -15.89 4.22
CA GLY A 27 5.63 -17.09 3.39
C GLY A 27 4.22 -17.39 2.88
N LYS A 28 3.34 -16.38 2.79
CA LYS A 28 2.00 -16.48 2.20
C LYS A 28 2.02 -15.92 0.77
N PRO A 29 1.10 -16.36 -0.11
CA PRO A 29 0.89 -15.68 -1.37
C PRO A 29 0.54 -14.20 -1.14
N ILE A 30 1.07 -13.31 -1.98
CA ILE A 30 0.94 -11.87 -1.86
C ILE A 30 0.06 -11.34 -2.99
N ILE A 31 -0.93 -10.54 -2.63
CA ILE A 31 -1.67 -9.68 -3.54
C ILE A 31 -1.17 -8.26 -3.32
N CYS A 32 -0.71 -7.58 -4.37
CA CYS A 32 -0.44 -6.15 -4.29
C CYS A 32 -1.71 -5.38 -4.68
N LEU A 33 -2.03 -4.33 -3.95
CA LEU A 33 -3.19 -3.48 -4.22
C LEU A 33 -2.76 -2.02 -4.24
N PHE A 34 -3.18 -1.30 -5.26
CA PHE A 34 -3.21 0.15 -5.28
C PHE A 34 -4.66 0.64 -5.34
N ASN A 35 -4.97 1.67 -4.54
CA ASN A 35 -6.27 2.30 -4.52
C ASN A 35 -6.16 3.79 -4.83
N LEU A 36 -6.76 4.21 -5.94
CA LEU A 36 -7.02 5.60 -6.21
C LEU A 36 -8.31 6.03 -5.50
N ASP A 37 -8.15 6.80 -4.43
CA ASP A 37 -9.27 7.27 -3.62
C ASP A 37 -10.12 8.29 -4.38
N SER A 38 -11.40 7.99 -4.60
CA SER A 38 -12.30 8.92 -5.30
C SER A 38 -12.47 10.25 -4.55
N ILE A 39 -12.34 10.23 -3.21
CA ILE A 39 -12.33 11.46 -2.40
C ILE A 39 -11.12 12.33 -2.71
N ARG A 40 -9.95 11.75 -3.03
CA ARG A 40 -8.73 12.49 -3.38
C ARG A 40 -8.88 13.19 -4.71
N VAL A 41 -9.40 12.50 -5.72
CA VAL A 41 -9.57 13.04 -7.08
C VAL A 41 -10.48 14.29 -7.08
N ARG A 42 -11.47 14.34 -6.18
CA ARG A 42 -12.41 15.48 -6.07
C ARG A 42 -11.91 16.65 -5.23
N ARG A 43 -10.68 16.62 -4.70
CA ARG A 43 -10.20 17.70 -3.83
C ARG A 43 -9.67 18.88 -4.63
N GLN A 44 -9.88 20.08 -4.10
CA GLN A 44 -9.38 21.34 -4.67
C GLN A 44 -7.85 21.47 -4.71
N ASP A 45 -7.14 20.70 -3.90
CA ASP A 45 -5.67 20.69 -3.80
C ASP A 45 -5.03 19.57 -4.63
N VAL A 46 -5.80 18.95 -5.52
CA VAL A 46 -5.34 17.90 -6.43
C VAL A 46 -5.57 18.36 -7.86
N ASP A 47 -4.46 18.55 -8.58
CA ASP A 47 -4.47 18.80 -10.02
C ASP A 47 -4.47 17.47 -10.79
N PRO A 48 -5.13 17.38 -11.95
CA PRO A 48 -5.11 16.19 -12.80
C PRO A 48 -3.70 15.64 -13.09
N ILE A 49 -2.69 16.51 -13.23
CA ILE A 49 -1.31 16.07 -13.48
C ILE A 49 -0.74 15.22 -12.34
N HIS A 50 -1.20 15.44 -11.09
CA HIS A 50 -0.79 14.63 -9.94
C HIS A 50 -1.31 13.19 -10.05
N ILE A 51 -2.47 13.00 -10.68
CA ILE A 51 -3.08 11.68 -10.85
C ILE A 51 -2.46 10.98 -12.05
N GLU A 52 -2.30 11.70 -13.16
CA GLU A 52 -1.64 11.19 -14.37
C GLU A 52 -0.24 10.65 -14.05
N TRP A 53 0.60 11.45 -13.40
CA TRP A 53 1.95 11.02 -13.00
C TRP A 53 1.95 9.80 -12.08
N GLU A 54 0.98 9.70 -11.17
CA GLU A 54 0.87 8.57 -10.26
C GLU A 54 0.47 7.28 -10.98
N LEU A 55 -0.43 7.36 -11.98
CA LEU A 55 -0.83 6.24 -12.82
C LEU A 55 0.33 5.78 -13.72
N ASP A 56 1.12 6.71 -14.26
CA ASP A 56 2.35 6.38 -15.00
C ASP A 56 3.35 5.62 -14.11
N CYS A 57 3.58 6.10 -12.88
CA CYS A 57 4.43 5.39 -11.92
C CYS A 57 3.88 4.01 -11.57
N LEU A 58 2.56 3.90 -11.43
CA LEU A 58 1.89 2.65 -11.13
C LEU A 58 2.02 1.63 -12.27
N GLN A 59 2.00 2.10 -13.52
CA GLN A 59 2.20 1.25 -14.69
C GLN A 59 3.62 0.64 -14.71
N VAL A 60 4.64 1.40 -14.30
CA VAL A 60 6.00 0.88 -14.12
C VAL A 60 6.04 -0.12 -12.97
N LEU A 61 5.48 0.24 -11.81
CA LEU A 61 5.42 -0.67 -10.65
C LEU A 61 4.71 -1.98 -10.98
N LYS A 62 3.63 -1.94 -11.77
CA LYS A 62 2.92 -3.13 -12.25
C LYS A 62 3.88 -4.07 -12.97
N SER A 63 4.61 -3.56 -13.96
CA SER A 63 5.57 -4.37 -14.73
C SER A 63 6.69 -4.92 -13.85
N ASP A 64 7.18 -4.12 -12.90
CA ASP A 64 8.18 -4.57 -11.92
C ASP A 64 7.64 -5.72 -11.05
N ILE A 65 6.41 -5.60 -10.52
CA ILE A 65 5.74 -6.63 -9.72
C ILE A 65 5.53 -7.91 -10.53
N GLU A 66 5.09 -7.80 -11.79
CA GLU A 66 4.90 -8.96 -12.67
C GLU A 66 6.23 -9.67 -12.96
N SER A 67 7.32 -8.92 -13.13
CA SER A 67 8.65 -9.48 -13.40
C SER A 67 9.17 -10.38 -12.28
N ILE A 68 8.72 -10.16 -11.03
CA ILE A 68 9.08 -10.96 -9.86
C ILE A 68 8.01 -11.99 -9.47
N GLY A 69 7.06 -12.29 -10.37
CA GLY A 69 6.00 -13.31 -10.17
C GLY A 69 4.79 -12.84 -9.36
N GLY A 70 4.67 -11.53 -9.16
CA GLY A 70 3.59 -10.91 -8.42
C GLY A 70 2.36 -10.56 -9.24
N VAL A 71 1.39 -10.00 -8.53
CA VAL A 71 0.18 -9.45 -9.12
C VAL A 71 -0.17 -8.11 -8.48
N LEU A 72 -0.56 -7.13 -9.30
CA LEU A 72 -1.01 -5.83 -8.85
C LEU A 72 -2.48 -5.61 -9.26
N LEU A 73 -3.34 -5.47 -8.25
CA LEU A 73 -4.72 -5.09 -8.41
C LEU A 73 -4.88 -3.57 -8.32
N PHE A 74 -5.77 -3.03 -9.13
CA PHE A 74 -6.12 -1.62 -9.15
C PHE A 74 -7.55 -1.43 -8.65
N ASN A 75 -7.77 -0.38 -7.87
CA ASN A 75 -9.12 0.07 -7.51
C ASN A 75 -9.24 1.58 -7.63
N TYR A 76 -10.38 2.03 -8.12
CA TYR A 76 -10.80 3.43 -8.05
C TYR A 76 -12.07 3.51 -7.20
N GLY A 77 -12.00 4.16 -6.04
CA GLY A 77 -13.13 4.20 -5.11
C GLY A 77 -12.73 4.05 -3.65
N ASP A 78 -13.60 3.40 -2.87
CA ASP A 78 -13.35 3.08 -1.47
C ASP A 78 -12.48 1.82 -1.37
N VAL A 79 -11.33 1.96 -0.72
CA VAL A 79 -10.38 0.86 -0.51
C VAL A 79 -10.97 -0.24 0.37
N VAL A 80 -11.84 0.08 1.32
CA VAL A 80 -12.44 -0.91 2.24
C VAL A 80 -13.36 -1.86 1.46
N GLU A 81 -14.13 -1.33 0.50
CA GLU A 81 -14.98 -2.15 -0.37
C GLU A 81 -14.13 -3.13 -1.19
N LYS A 82 -13.00 -2.67 -1.74
CA LYS A 82 -12.08 -3.54 -2.49
C LYS A 82 -11.40 -4.58 -1.61
N ILE A 83 -10.95 -4.18 -0.42
CA ILE A 83 -10.33 -5.09 0.55
C ILE A 83 -11.33 -6.19 0.95
N GLU A 84 -12.58 -5.83 1.20
CA GLU A 84 -13.66 -6.76 1.53
C GLU A 84 -13.93 -7.73 0.35
N GLU A 85 -13.95 -7.24 -0.89
CA GLU A 85 -14.06 -8.09 -2.09
C GLU A 85 -12.93 -9.13 -2.14
N ILE A 86 -11.68 -8.69 -2.00
CA ILE A 86 -10.50 -9.57 -2.00
C ILE A 86 -10.57 -10.55 -0.82
N HIS A 87 -11.00 -10.10 0.35
CA HIS A 87 -11.12 -10.95 1.53
C HIS A 87 -12.11 -12.10 1.31
N ARG A 88 -13.26 -11.85 0.69
CA ARG A 88 -14.25 -12.90 0.37
C ARG A 88 -13.70 -13.94 -0.60
N MET A 89 -12.85 -13.53 -1.55
CA MET A 89 -12.28 -14.43 -2.57
C MET A 89 -11.07 -15.23 -2.07
N ASN A 90 -10.18 -14.60 -1.30
CA ASN A 90 -8.86 -15.16 -1.01
C ASN A 90 -8.53 -15.29 0.49
N ARG A 91 -9.43 -14.88 1.39
CA ARG A 91 -9.21 -14.79 2.84
C ARG A 91 -7.89 -14.12 3.20
N ILE A 92 -7.93 -12.80 3.32
CA ILE A 92 -6.77 -12.02 3.78
C ILE A 92 -6.45 -12.39 5.24
N GLU A 93 -5.20 -12.74 5.51
CA GLU A 93 -4.68 -12.99 6.86
C GLU A 93 -4.11 -11.71 7.46
N ALA A 94 -3.40 -10.93 6.64
CA ALA A 94 -2.78 -9.70 7.05
C ALA A 94 -2.69 -8.69 5.90
N ILE A 95 -2.81 -7.41 6.24
CA ILE A 95 -2.58 -6.27 5.37
C ILE A 95 -1.30 -5.56 5.83
N TYR A 96 -0.40 -5.33 4.88
CA TYR A 96 0.86 -4.63 5.07
C TYR A 96 0.85 -3.35 4.23
N GLY A 97 1.28 -2.24 4.81
CA GLY A 97 1.44 -0.99 4.08
C GLY A 97 2.54 -0.15 4.69
N ASN A 98 3.00 0.87 3.96
CA ASN A 98 3.97 1.82 4.49
C ASN A 98 3.28 3.06 5.04
N GLU A 99 3.68 3.54 6.22
CA GLU A 99 3.09 4.71 6.87
C GLU A 99 2.97 5.90 5.89
N GLU A 100 1.76 6.43 5.71
CA GLU A 100 1.54 7.66 4.95
C GLU A 100 1.49 8.87 5.89
N THR A 101 2.21 9.92 5.51
CA THR A 101 2.02 11.26 6.10
C THR A 101 1.22 12.09 5.11
N GLY A 102 -0.09 12.16 5.31
CA GLY A 102 -1.01 12.89 4.44
C GLY A 102 -1.93 13.82 5.21
N LEU A 103 -3.02 14.21 4.57
CA LEU A 103 -4.05 15.08 5.16
C LEU A 103 -5.08 14.25 5.94
N GLN A 104 -6.01 14.93 6.59
CA GLN A 104 -7.05 14.30 7.41
C GLN A 104 -7.83 13.20 6.65
N TRP A 105 -8.10 13.39 5.36
CA TRP A 105 -8.85 12.41 4.57
C TRP A 105 -8.11 11.06 4.42
N SER A 106 -6.78 11.07 4.19
CA SER A 106 -6.02 9.83 4.03
C SER A 106 -5.81 9.15 5.38
N TRP A 107 -5.71 9.95 6.45
CA TRP A 107 -5.74 9.44 7.82
C TRP A 107 -7.08 8.79 8.18
N ASP A 108 -8.21 9.39 7.78
CA ASP A 108 -9.54 8.82 8.00
C ASP A 108 -9.73 7.50 7.23
N ARG A 109 -9.22 7.41 6.00
CA ARG A 109 -9.16 6.16 5.22
C ARG A 109 -8.33 5.09 5.92
N ASP A 110 -7.12 5.41 6.39
CA ASP A 110 -6.27 4.44 7.12
C ASP A 110 -6.96 3.93 8.40
N LYS A 111 -7.68 4.80 9.12
CA LYS A 111 -8.50 4.39 10.29
C LYS A 111 -9.67 3.49 9.89
N ALA A 112 -10.32 3.75 8.76
CA ALA A 112 -11.40 2.90 8.26
C ALA A 112 -10.90 1.50 7.92
N VAL A 113 -9.74 1.38 7.26
CA VAL A 113 -9.07 0.10 7.00
C VAL A 113 -8.68 -0.60 8.30
N ALA A 114 -8.11 0.11 9.27
CA ALA A 114 -7.75 -0.45 10.57
C ALA A 114 -8.99 -1.01 11.30
N LYS A 115 -10.09 -0.25 11.32
CA LYS A 115 -11.37 -0.68 11.92
C LYS A 115 -11.95 -1.91 11.21
N TRP A 116 -11.88 -1.94 9.88
CA TRP A 116 -12.30 -3.11 9.10
C TRP A 116 -11.45 -4.33 9.47
N CYS A 117 -10.13 -4.19 9.54
CA CYS A 117 -9.21 -5.26 9.94
C CYS A 117 -9.56 -5.82 11.32
N GLU A 118 -9.81 -4.96 12.32
CA GLU A 118 -10.24 -5.37 13.66
C GLU A 118 -11.55 -6.18 13.61
N SER A 119 -12.52 -5.74 12.82
CA SER A 119 -13.81 -6.43 12.69
C SER A 119 -13.74 -7.80 12.03
N GLN A 120 -12.77 -8.01 11.13
CA GLN A 120 -12.57 -9.25 10.38
C GLN A 120 -11.49 -10.16 10.98
N GLY A 121 -10.84 -9.74 12.06
CA GLY A 121 -9.70 -10.46 12.64
C GLY A 121 -8.48 -10.52 11.72
N VAL A 122 -8.33 -9.54 10.82
CA VAL A 122 -7.20 -9.40 9.90
C VAL A 122 -6.12 -8.57 10.57
N LYS A 123 -4.86 -9.01 10.49
CA LYS A 123 -3.75 -8.22 11.05
C LYS A 123 -3.44 -7.03 10.15
N PHE A 124 -3.42 -5.82 10.71
CA PHE A 124 -2.93 -4.64 9.99
C PHE A 124 -1.56 -4.22 10.51
N SER A 125 -0.58 -4.05 9.61
CA SER A 125 0.78 -3.65 9.97
C SER A 125 1.24 -2.53 9.04
N GLU A 126 1.65 -1.42 9.65
CA GLU A 126 2.27 -0.31 8.93
C GLU A 126 3.77 -0.24 9.23
N SER A 127 4.57 -0.15 8.18
CA SER A 127 6.01 0.01 8.27
C SER A 127 6.40 1.45 7.96
N PRO A 128 7.35 2.03 8.69
CA PRO A 128 7.81 3.36 8.36
C PRO A 128 8.76 3.43 7.18
N THR A 129 8.80 4.59 6.53
CA THR A 129 9.63 4.80 5.32
C THR A 129 10.47 6.07 5.36
N ASN A 130 10.31 6.92 6.37
CA ASN A 130 11.05 8.18 6.48
C ASN A 130 11.21 8.61 7.94
N GLY A 131 11.91 9.72 8.15
CA GLY A 131 12.21 10.27 9.48
C GLY A 131 11.01 10.90 10.22
N VAL A 132 9.80 10.87 9.66
CA VAL A 132 8.59 11.35 10.36
C VAL A 132 8.13 10.27 11.33
N ILE A 133 8.12 10.60 12.62
CA ILE A 133 7.60 9.72 13.67
C ILE A 133 6.13 10.08 13.92
N ARG A 134 5.22 9.17 13.57
CA ARG A 134 3.77 9.35 13.77
C ARG A 134 3.39 9.12 15.23
N LYS A 135 2.24 9.69 15.64
CA LYS A 135 1.61 9.49 16.96
C LYS A 135 2.48 9.88 18.17
N LEU A 136 3.38 10.85 18.02
CA LEU A 136 4.16 11.38 19.13
C LEU A 136 3.28 12.15 20.12
N LYS A 137 3.41 11.86 21.42
CA LYS A 137 2.76 12.62 22.51
C LYS A 137 3.45 13.97 22.75
N ASN A 138 4.77 14.02 22.60
CA ASN A 138 5.61 15.22 22.70
C ASN A 138 6.85 15.05 21.81
N ARG A 139 7.69 16.10 21.70
CA ARG A 139 8.86 16.12 20.81
C ARG A 139 10.19 15.89 21.52
N ASP A 140 10.18 15.62 22.82
CA ASP A 140 11.40 15.57 23.65
C ASP A 140 12.42 14.55 23.11
N ASN A 141 11.93 13.40 22.65
CA ASN A 141 12.77 12.33 22.10
C ASN A 141 12.69 12.20 20.56
N TRP A 142 12.06 13.16 19.87
CA TRP A 142 11.81 13.04 18.44
C TRP A 142 13.11 12.90 17.64
N LYS A 143 14.12 13.72 17.94
CA LYS A 143 15.39 13.68 17.20
C LYS A 143 16.08 12.33 17.33
N HIS A 144 16.16 11.78 18.54
CA HIS A 144 16.76 10.47 18.77
C HIS A 144 16.00 9.35 18.02
N GLN A 145 14.66 9.36 18.08
CA GLN A 145 13.83 8.38 17.36
C GLN A 145 13.98 8.50 15.84
N ARG A 146 14.02 9.73 15.31
CA ARG A 146 14.27 9.99 13.90
C ARG A 146 15.65 9.45 13.50
N ASP A 147 16.70 9.82 14.21
CA ASP A 147 18.07 9.48 13.85
C ASP A 147 18.26 7.96 13.87
N SER A 148 17.77 7.28 14.90
CA SER A 148 17.76 5.81 14.97
C SER A 148 17.03 5.16 13.78
N ARG A 149 15.94 5.76 13.30
CA ARG A 149 15.22 5.27 12.10
C ARG A 149 16.01 5.52 10.82
N MET A 150 16.70 6.65 10.70
CA MET A 150 17.48 7.01 9.51
C MET A 150 18.82 6.26 9.40
N GLU A 151 19.30 5.67 10.49
CA GLU A 151 20.52 4.85 10.52
C GLU A 151 20.30 3.40 10.06
N VAL A 152 19.05 2.98 9.85
CA VAL A 152 18.71 1.64 9.36
C VAL A 152 19.19 1.49 7.92
N SER A 153 19.80 0.33 7.63
CA SER A 153 20.25 0.00 6.27
C SER A 153 19.09 -0.09 5.29
N VAL A 154 19.34 0.36 4.06
CA VAL A 154 18.39 0.25 2.94
C VAL A 154 18.01 -1.21 2.72
N ILE A 155 16.73 -1.47 2.48
CA ILE A 155 16.23 -2.81 2.22
C ILE A 155 16.43 -3.14 0.74
N GLU A 156 17.14 -4.23 0.47
CA GLU A 156 17.33 -4.73 -0.89
C GLU A 156 16.00 -5.13 -1.55
N PRO A 157 15.83 -4.92 -2.87
CA PRO A 157 14.62 -5.30 -3.58
C PRO A 157 14.36 -6.82 -3.49
N ILE A 158 13.08 -7.19 -3.38
CA ILE A 158 12.68 -8.59 -3.39
C ILE A 158 12.80 -9.15 -4.81
N GLY A 159 13.49 -10.29 -4.96
CA GLY A 159 13.68 -10.94 -6.26
C GLY A 159 12.53 -11.85 -6.71
N GLU A 160 11.64 -12.27 -5.82
CA GLU A 160 10.51 -13.14 -6.15
C GLU A 160 9.37 -13.01 -5.13
N ILE A 161 8.12 -12.97 -5.58
CA ILE A 161 6.91 -13.14 -4.77
C ILE A 161 5.99 -14.18 -5.42
N ILE A 162 5.09 -14.76 -4.62
CA ILE A 162 4.14 -15.77 -5.10
C ILE A 162 2.76 -15.14 -5.11
N ALA A 163 2.15 -14.96 -6.27
CA ALA A 163 0.75 -14.55 -6.36
C ALA A 163 -0.21 -15.74 -6.10
N PRO A 164 -1.47 -15.50 -5.67
CA PRO A 164 -2.49 -16.54 -5.66
C PRO A 164 -2.71 -17.14 -7.05
N PHE A 165 -2.97 -18.45 -7.11
CA PHE A 165 -3.16 -19.15 -8.37
C PHE A 165 -4.30 -18.55 -9.21
N GLY A 166 -4.02 -18.31 -10.49
CA GLY A 166 -5.01 -17.81 -11.47
C GLY A 166 -5.33 -16.32 -11.38
N MET A 167 -4.65 -15.56 -10.52
CA MET A 167 -4.81 -14.11 -10.43
C MET A 167 -3.88 -13.40 -11.42
N ASN A 168 -4.39 -12.39 -12.13
CA ASN A 168 -3.62 -11.55 -13.05
C ASN A 168 -3.74 -10.09 -12.61
N SER A 169 -2.76 -9.27 -13.01
CA SER A 169 -2.79 -7.85 -12.67
C SER A 169 -3.89 -7.15 -13.43
N ASP A 170 -4.49 -6.14 -12.79
CA ASP A 170 -5.46 -5.30 -13.45
C ASP A 170 -4.79 -4.39 -14.50
N GLN A 171 -5.57 -3.92 -15.46
CA GLN A 171 -5.13 -2.82 -16.32
C GLN A 171 -5.12 -1.53 -15.51
N ILE A 172 -4.04 -0.75 -15.63
CA ILE A 172 -3.98 0.57 -15.01
C ILE A 172 -4.66 1.55 -15.98
N PRO A 173 -5.73 2.25 -15.56
CA PRO A 173 -6.40 3.20 -16.43
C PRO A 173 -5.50 4.41 -16.68
N THR A 174 -5.71 5.06 -17.83
CA THR A 174 -5.22 6.43 -18.02
C THR A 174 -6.14 7.42 -17.29
N LEU A 175 -5.68 8.66 -17.12
CA LEU A 175 -6.51 9.70 -16.54
C LEU A 175 -7.84 9.88 -17.32
N THR A 176 -7.78 9.80 -18.64
CA THR A 176 -8.96 9.91 -19.53
C THR A 176 -9.99 8.80 -19.28
N ASP A 177 -9.54 7.60 -18.90
CA ASP A 177 -10.44 6.47 -18.63
C ASP A 177 -11.22 6.64 -17.31
N LEU A 178 -10.77 7.54 -16.43
CA LEU A 178 -11.39 7.79 -15.12
C LEU A 178 -12.52 8.84 -15.15
N GLY A 179 -12.71 9.53 -16.28
CA GLY A 179 -13.74 10.56 -16.49
C GLY A 179 -13.29 11.95 -16.05
#